data_AF-A0A142XIN4-F1
#
_entry.id   AF-A0A142XIN4-F1
#
_cell.length_a   1.000
_cell.length_b   1.000
_cell.length_c   1.000
_cell.angle_alpha   90.00
_cell.angle_beta   90.00
_cell.angle_gamma   90.00
#
_symmetry.space_group_name_H-M   'P 1'
#
loop_
_entity.id
_entity.type
_entity.pdbx_description
1 polymer ?
#
loop_
_entity_poly.entity_id
_entity_poly.type
_entity_poly.pdbx_seq_one_letter_code
_entity_poly.pdbx_strand_id
1 'polypeptide(L)'
;MRSTEARVYIDFTEEHDRFLPEGPRWATIGGRPALVWVNIQLDASAREGEINVHFPGTDGSSDSGLACPGRPGFVLPTADTDCVLVGVEKQLRICNLVDSTWTESLATIPDDNPRTIINDAEIVPGGKAVVFGTKDTQFDADAKLAQLYLYTADDDQVTVLVDKQVCSNGKVFASDANGLILFDIDTPTRKVVRYRLDVAARTATPDGVALDLANQVGFPDGMCDCGDGTVIVAFFNPDFAEKGRAVRFSLATGEALEEWTTPGSPRVTCPLLVKRPSGVKLLLTTASEGMPADMRAKCPNAGCLFIADTQFADCPAPEVVQLS
;
A
#
# COMPACT_ATOMS: atom_id res chain seq x y z
N MET A 1 -19.57 -15.28 6.68
CA MET A 1 -18.41 -14.43 6.99
C MET A 1 -18.85 -13.35 7.98
N ARG A 2 -18.06 -13.07 9.03
CA ARG A 2 -18.32 -11.95 9.96
C ARG A 2 -18.06 -10.63 9.24
N SER A 3 -18.89 -9.61 9.50
CA SER A 3 -18.70 -8.24 8.98
C SER A 3 -18.58 -7.25 10.13
N THR A 4 -17.56 -6.40 10.09
CA THR A 4 -17.33 -5.32 11.06
C THR A 4 -17.35 -3.97 10.34
N GLU A 5 -18.20 -3.05 10.77
CA GLU A 5 -18.21 -1.70 10.21
C GLU A 5 -17.06 -0.86 10.78
N ALA A 6 -16.23 -0.30 9.91
CA ALA A 6 -15.17 0.61 10.27
C ALA A 6 -15.74 2.02 10.50
N ARG A 7 -15.15 2.76 11.44
CA ARG A 7 -15.48 4.18 11.67
C ARG A 7 -14.43 5.08 11.05
N VAL A 8 -14.82 6.28 10.66
CA VAL A 8 -13.86 7.30 10.21
C VAL A 8 -12.86 7.56 11.34
N TYR A 9 -11.58 7.55 10.96
CA TYR A 9 -10.45 7.78 11.85
C TYR A 9 -9.83 9.15 11.62
N ILE A 10 -9.54 9.48 10.36
CA ILE A 10 -9.09 10.81 9.93
C ILE A 10 -10.08 11.30 8.89
N ASP A 11 -10.68 12.46 9.17
CA ASP A 11 -11.61 13.16 8.31
C ASP A 11 -10.93 14.40 7.75
N PHE A 12 -10.53 14.34 6.48
CA PHE A 12 -9.84 15.46 5.84
C PHE A 12 -10.83 16.57 5.48
N THR A 13 -10.50 17.82 5.79
CA THR A 13 -11.35 18.96 5.41
C THR A 13 -11.22 19.32 3.94
N GLU A 14 -10.03 19.15 3.36
CA GLU A 14 -9.73 19.52 1.98
C GLU A 14 -9.92 18.34 1.02
N GLU A 15 -10.44 18.60 -0.18
CA GLU A 15 -10.67 17.53 -1.17
C GLU A 15 -9.38 16.93 -1.73
N HIS A 16 -8.27 17.68 -1.76
CA HIS A 16 -7.01 17.17 -2.29
C HIS A 16 -6.39 16.11 -1.39
N ASP A 17 -6.56 16.22 -0.07
CA ASP A 17 -6.14 15.23 0.91
C ASP A 17 -6.89 13.89 0.76
N ARG A 18 -8.04 13.91 0.10
CA ARG A 18 -8.92 12.76 -0.12
C ARG A 18 -8.66 12.02 -1.42
N PHE A 19 -7.84 12.59 -2.31
CA PHE A 19 -7.79 12.15 -3.70
C PHE A 19 -7.28 10.71 -3.84
N LEU A 20 -6.04 10.45 -3.44
CA LEU A 20 -5.47 9.10 -3.50
C LEU A 20 -4.55 8.73 -2.30
N PRO A 21 -5.08 8.69 -1.05
CA PRO A 21 -4.38 8.10 0.09
C PRO A 21 -4.07 6.61 -0.10
N GLU A 22 -2.82 6.23 0.13
CA GLU A 22 -2.28 4.90 -0.13
C GLU A 22 -1.16 4.51 0.83
N GLY A 23 -0.84 3.21 0.88
CA GLY A 23 0.33 2.67 1.57
C GLY A 23 0.53 3.12 3.03
N PRO A 24 -0.48 3.03 3.92
CA PRO A 24 -0.34 3.40 5.32
C PRO A 24 0.68 2.50 6.03
N ARG A 25 1.56 3.10 6.83
CA ARG A 25 2.57 2.45 7.66
C ARG A 25 2.57 3.00 9.08
N TRP A 26 2.86 2.14 10.04
CA TRP A 26 3.14 2.57 11.40
C TRP A 26 4.65 2.77 11.57
N ALA A 27 5.05 3.95 12.03
CA ALA A 27 6.44 4.35 12.18
C ALA A 27 6.68 5.02 13.53
N THR A 28 7.94 5.34 13.82
CA THR A 28 8.31 6.24 14.93
C THR A 28 8.96 7.46 14.32
N ILE A 29 8.38 8.65 14.45
CA ILE A 29 8.91 9.91 13.88
C ILE A 29 9.12 10.91 15.01
N GLY A 30 10.29 11.56 15.09
CA GLY A 30 10.64 12.47 16.17
C GLY A 30 10.52 11.82 17.55
N GLY A 31 10.85 10.52 17.63
CA GLY A 31 10.71 9.72 18.85
C GLY A 31 9.27 9.39 19.28
N ARG A 32 8.27 9.59 18.42
CA ARG A 32 6.85 9.33 18.72
C ARG A 32 6.23 8.36 17.71
N PRO A 33 5.34 7.43 18.13
CA PRO A 33 4.58 6.62 17.20
C PRO A 33 3.73 7.49 16.27
N ALA A 34 3.77 7.19 14.97
CA ALA A 34 3.04 7.91 13.94
C ALA A 34 2.44 6.94 12.92
N LEU A 35 1.30 7.32 12.38
CA LEU A 35 0.79 6.77 11.13
C LEU A 35 1.33 7.62 10.00
N VAL A 36 1.96 6.99 9.01
CA VAL A 36 2.50 7.65 7.82
C VAL A 36 1.84 7.03 6.60
N TRP A 37 1.48 7.81 5.60
CA TRP A 37 0.94 7.31 4.33
C TRP A 37 1.31 8.28 3.22
N VAL A 38 1.03 7.89 1.97
CA VAL A 38 1.20 8.77 0.82
C VAL A 38 -0.15 9.20 0.28
N ASN A 39 -0.23 10.43 -0.21
CA ASN A 39 -1.21 10.77 -1.23
C ASN A 39 -0.46 10.75 -2.56
N ILE A 40 -0.71 9.72 -3.38
CA ILE A 40 0.03 9.53 -4.64
C ILE A 40 -0.17 10.75 -5.56
N GLN A 41 -1.40 11.27 -5.60
CA GLN A 41 -1.81 12.47 -6.33
C GLN A 41 -2.79 13.28 -5.47
N LEU A 42 -2.86 14.57 -5.74
CA LEU A 42 -3.76 15.52 -5.09
C LEU A 42 -5.00 15.87 -5.93
N ASP A 43 -4.91 15.63 -7.25
CA ASP A 43 -6.01 15.71 -8.20
C ASP A 43 -5.67 14.90 -9.48
N ALA A 44 -6.62 14.79 -10.40
CA ALA A 44 -6.48 13.98 -11.61
C ALA A 44 -5.35 14.43 -12.56
N SER A 45 -4.95 15.70 -12.50
CA SER A 45 -3.88 16.30 -13.31
C SER A 45 -2.55 16.40 -12.57
N ALA A 46 -2.54 16.25 -11.24
CA ALA A 46 -1.36 16.38 -10.41
C ALA A 46 -0.22 15.44 -10.88
N ARG A 47 0.98 16.00 -10.93
CA ARG A 47 2.24 15.28 -11.20
C ARG A 47 3.12 15.16 -9.95
N GLU A 48 2.58 15.58 -8.83
CA GLU A 48 3.20 15.58 -7.51
C GLU A 48 2.15 15.06 -6.52
N GLY A 49 2.64 14.58 -5.38
CA GLY A 49 1.83 14.13 -4.26
C GLY A 49 2.53 14.47 -2.95
N GLU A 50 2.10 13.84 -1.87
CA GLU A 50 2.58 14.18 -0.53
C GLU A 50 2.80 12.94 0.34
N ILE A 51 3.72 13.05 1.30
CA ILE A 51 3.79 12.13 2.44
C ILE A 51 3.08 12.80 3.60
N ASN A 52 2.16 12.07 4.23
CA ASN A 52 1.40 12.56 5.36
C ASN A 52 1.84 11.84 6.64
N VAL A 53 1.85 12.57 7.75
CA VAL A 53 2.19 12.05 9.07
C VAL A 53 1.11 12.45 10.06
N HIS A 54 0.53 11.47 10.75
CA HIS A 54 -0.45 11.65 11.80
C HIS A 54 0.06 11.08 13.12
N PHE A 55 0.04 11.88 14.19
CA PHE A 55 0.39 11.44 15.53
C PHE A 55 -0.88 11.08 16.33
N PRO A 56 -1.15 9.80 16.62
CA PRO A 56 -2.34 9.40 17.35
C PRO A 56 -2.42 10.02 18.75
N GLY A 57 -3.59 10.54 19.12
CA GLY A 57 -3.84 11.10 20.45
C GLY A 57 -3.59 12.60 20.58
N THR A 58 -3.20 13.28 19.51
CA THR A 58 -3.33 14.74 19.42
C THR A 58 -4.67 15.09 18.77
N ASP A 59 -5.47 15.91 19.44
CA ASP A 59 -6.76 16.36 18.92
C ASP A 59 -6.53 17.27 17.69
N GLY A 60 -6.74 16.70 16.50
CA GLY A 60 -7.09 17.42 15.27
C GLY A 60 -6.18 18.53 14.74
N SER A 61 -4.91 18.65 15.17
CA SER A 61 -4.01 19.68 14.65
C SER A 61 -2.53 19.30 14.71
N SER A 62 -2.08 18.54 13.71
CA SER A 62 -0.92 18.84 12.85
C SER A 62 -0.57 17.58 12.08
N ASP A 63 -1.44 17.22 11.13
CA ASP A 63 -1.07 16.35 10.04
C ASP A 63 -0.21 17.19 9.10
N SER A 64 1.08 16.91 9.00
CA SER A 64 1.94 17.61 8.05
C SER A 64 1.95 16.82 6.75
N GLY A 65 1.32 17.38 5.71
CA GLY A 65 1.58 17.01 4.33
C GLY A 65 2.93 17.55 3.90
N LEU A 66 3.85 16.67 3.54
CA LEU A 66 5.14 17.02 2.98
C LEU A 66 5.11 16.79 1.47
N ALA A 67 5.16 17.88 0.71
CA ALA A 67 5.24 17.86 -0.73
C ALA A 67 6.41 16.98 -1.22
N CYS A 68 6.10 16.07 -2.13
CA CYS A 68 7.07 15.19 -2.76
C CYS A 68 7.52 15.77 -4.11
N PRO A 69 8.76 15.49 -4.55
CA PRO A 69 9.31 15.96 -5.83
C PRO A 69 8.68 15.28 -7.08
N GLY A 70 7.54 14.63 -6.91
CA GLY A 70 6.83 13.80 -7.87
C GLY A 70 5.75 12.99 -7.15
N ARG A 71 5.04 12.09 -7.84
CA ARG A 71 4.03 11.22 -7.23
C ARG A 71 4.68 10.12 -6.39
N PRO A 72 4.47 10.07 -5.06
CA PRO A 72 5.01 9.03 -4.20
C PRO A 72 4.09 7.81 -4.23
N GLY A 73 4.55 6.68 -4.79
CA GLY A 73 3.77 5.44 -4.83
C GLY A 73 3.70 4.73 -3.48
N PHE A 74 4.77 4.82 -2.68
CA PHE A 74 4.85 4.22 -1.35
C PHE A 74 5.73 5.02 -0.41
N VAL A 75 5.56 4.78 0.89
CA VAL A 75 6.46 5.24 1.96
C VAL A 75 6.77 4.07 2.90
N LEU A 76 8.04 3.81 3.21
CA LEU A 76 8.49 2.71 4.04
C LEU A 76 9.39 3.23 5.18
N PRO A 77 9.12 2.91 6.46
CA PRO A 77 9.98 3.31 7.56
C PRO A 77 11.40 2.71 7.43
N THR A 78 12.42 3.46 7.86
CA THR A 78 13.79 2.95 7.93
C THR A 78 14.24 2.71 9.38
N ALA A 79 15.40 2.08 9.56
CA ALA A 79 16.02 1.92 10.86
C ALA A 79 16.43 3.25 11.51
N ASP A 80 16.70 4.29 10.71
CA ASP A 80 16.74 5.67 11.19
C ASP A 80 15.29 6.17 11.27
N THR A 81 14.80 6.31 12.50
CA THR A 81 13.37 6.52 12.77
C THR A 81 12.82 7.79 12.11
N ASP A 82 13.63 8.83 11.93
CA ASP A 82 13.16 10.07 11.30
C ASP A 82 13.18 10.02 9.78
N CYS A 83 13.73 8.95 9.20
CA CYS A 83 13.88 8.76 7.76
C CYS A 83 12.95 7.67 7.22
N VAL A 84 12.40 7.93 6.03
CA VAL A 84 11.59 6.98 5.25
C VAL A 84 12.18 6.77 3.86
N LEU A 85 12.10 5.54 3.36
CA LEU A 85 12.35 5.22 1.96
C LEU A 85 11.07 5.46 1.15
N VAL A 86 11.18 6.20 0.07
CA VAL A 86 10.05 6.62 -0.75
C VAL A 86 10.32 6.26 -2.20
N GLY A 87 9.36 5.60 -2.84
CA GLY A 87 9.32 5.43 -4.28
C GLY A 87 8.57 6.58 -4.93
N VAL A 88 9.28 7.48 -5.61
CA VAL A 88 8.71 8.69 -6.23
C VAL A 88 8.95 8.69 -7.73
N GLU A 89 7.87 8.71 -8.52
CA GLU A 89 7.89 8.54 -9.97
C GLU A 89 8.66 7.28 -10.43
N LYS A 90 9.97 7.41 -10.66
CA LYS A 90 10.89 6.36 -11.14
C LYS A 90 12.06 6.09 -10.18
N GLN A 91 12.10 6.79 -9.06
CA GLN A 91 13.26 6.88 -8.19
C GLN A 91 12.95 6.38 -6.79
N LEU A 92 13.95 5.76 -6.18
CA LEU A 92 14.01 5.52 -4.75
C LEU A 92 14.82 6.65 -4.10
N ARG A 93 14.24 7.30 -3.09
CA ARG A 93 14.86 8.40 -2.33
C ARG A 93 14.61 8.23 -0.84
N ILE A 94 15.48 8.80 -0.01
CA ILE A 94 15.22 8.94 1.42
C ILE A 94 14.68 10.33 1.70
N CYS A 95 13.65 10.38 2.54
CA CYS A 95 13.12 11.62 3.08
C CYS A 95 13.25 11.61 4.60
N ASN A 96 13.85 12.65 5.17
CA ASN A 96 13.80 12.91 6.61
C ASN A 96 12.53 13.73 6.89
N LEU A 97 11.60 13.15 7.67
CA LEU A 97 10.29 13.74 7.95
C LEU A 97 10.30 14.80 9.05
N VAL A 98 11.38 14.90 9.82
CA VAL A 98 11.55 15.96 10.84
C VAL A 98 12.09 17.23 10.19
N ASP A 99 13.11 17.10 9.35
CA ASP A 99 13.78 18.23 8.70
C ASP A 99 13.17 18.57 7.33
N SER A 100 12.27 17.73 6.81
CA SER A 100 11.68 17.87 5.47
C SER A 100 12.73 17.89 4.35
N THR A 101 13.79 17.09 4.49
CA THR A 101 14.91 17.03 3.53
C THR A 101 14.90 15.72 2.75
N TRP A 102 15.42 15.78 1.53
CA TRP A 102 15.49 14.64 0.61
C TRP A 102 16.93 14.40 0.19
N THR A 103 17.33 13.12 0.14
CA THR A 103 18.61 12.73 -0.48
C THR A 103 18.53 12.82 -2.00
N GLU A 104 19.66 12.79 -2.69
CA GLU A 104 19.71 12.37 -4.10
C GLU A 104 19.09 10.96 -4.26
N SER A 105 18.79 10.58 -5.51
CA SER A 105 18.27 9.25 -5.81
C SER A 105 19.27 8.17 -5.41
N LEU A 106 18.80 7.20 -4.61
CA LEU A 106 19.55 5.97 -4.30
C LEU A 106 19.60 5.07 -5.54
N ALA A 107 18.45 4.91 -6.18
CA ALA A 107 18.32 4.14 -7.41
C ALA A 107 17.19 4.69 -8.29
N THR A 108 17.33 4.49 -9.60
CA THR A 108 16.29 4.77 -10.61
C THR A 108 15.93 3.46 -11.29
N ILE A 109 14.64 3.19 -11.46
CA ILE A 109 14.20 1.98 -12.17
C ILE A 109 14.59 2.04 -13.65
N PRO A 110 14.97 0.91 -14.26
CA PRO A 110 15.33 0.83 -15.68
C PRO A 110 14.08 0.84 -16.60
N ASP A 111 13.17 1.80 -16.40
CA ASP A 111 11.92 1.97 -17.16
C ASP A 111 11.69 3.44 -17.47
N ASP A 112 11.88 3.80 -18.74
CA ASP A 112 11.74 5.16 -19.27
C ASP A 112 10.33 5.47 -19.81
N ASN A 113 9.38 4.53 -19.71
CA ASN A 113 8.05 4.75 -20.24
C ASN A 113 7.34 5.86 -19.44
N PRO A 114 6.87 6.94 -20.08
CA PRO A 114 6.26 8.08 -19.39
C PRO A 114 4.88 7.76 -18.78
N ARG A 115 4.28 6.62 -19.15
CA ARG A 115 3.00 6.18 -18.61
C ARG A 115 3.13 5.37 -17.33
N THR A 116 4.32 4.93 -16.93
CA THR A 116 4.48 4.11 -15.74
C THR A 116 5.05 4.91 -14.58
N ILE A 117 4.56 4.65 -13.37
CA ILE A 117 5.12 5.19 -12.12
C ILE A 117 5.21 4.11 -11.07
N ILE A 118 6.13 4.26 -10.11
CA ILE A 118 6.16 3.44 -8.90
C ILE A 118 4.81 3.57 -8.18
N ASN A 119 4.31 2.44 -7.70
CA ASN A 119 3.04 2.30 -7.00
C ASN A 119 3.31 1.62 -5.64
N ASP A 120 2.78 0.42 -5.39
CA ASP A 120 2.88 -0.21 -4.07
C ASP A 120 4.21 -0.97 -3.83
N ALA A 121 4.60 -1.11 -2.57
CA ALA A 121 5.82 -1.79 -2.14
C ALA A 121 5.67 -2.46 -0.77
N GLU A 122 6.47 -3.50 -0.54
CA GLU A 122 6.61 -4.14 0.77
C GLU A 122 8.08 -4.48 1.07
N ILE A 123 8.42 -4.38 2.35
CA ILE A 123 9.77 -4.68 2.84
C ILE A 123 9.94 -6.20 2.90
N VAL A 124 11.00 -6.71 2.28
CA VAL A 124 11.34 -8.13 2.37
C VAL A 124 11.76 -8.45 3.81
N PRO A 125 11.32 -9.59 4.40
CA PRO A 125 11.66 -9.94 5.77
C PRO A 125 13.14 -9.81 6.09
N GLY A 126 13.46 -9.12 7.18
CA GLY A 126 14.82 -8.75 7.57
C GLY A 126 15.31 -7.38 7.07
N GLY A 127 14.50 -6.64 6.32
CA GLY A 127 14.72 -5.20 6.08
C GLY A 127 15.80 -4.83 5.06
N LYS A 128 16.53 -5.81 4.53
CA LYS A 128 17.68 -5.58 3.62
C LYS A 128 17.32 -5.50 2.13
N ALA A 129 16.06 -5.75 1.81
CA ALA A 129 15.55 -5.62 0.46
C ALA A 129 14.09 -5.14 0.47
N VAL A 130 13.66 -4.56 -0.64
CA VAL A 130 12.28 -4.10 -0.86
C VAL A 130 11.81 -4.63 -2.20
N VAL A 131 10.60 -5.18 -2.23
CA VAL A 131 9.93 -5.47 -3.50
C VAL A 131 8.86 -4.43 -3.73
N PHE A 132 8.89 -3.81 -4.90
CA PHE A 132 7.96 -2.74 -5.27
C PHE A 132 7.56 -2.88 -6.73
N GLY A 133 6.41 -2.33 -7.07
CA GLY A 133 5.87 -2.41 -8.41
C GLY A 133 5.59 -1.06 -9.01
N THR A 134 5.35 -1.04 -10.32
CA THR A 134 4.82 0.13 -11.03
C THR A 134 3.36 -0.07 -11.41
N LYS A 135 2.71 1.03 -11.83
CA LYS A 135 1.43 1.00 -12.53
C LYS A 135 1.48 1.79 -13.82
N ASP A 136 0.72 1.35 -14.81
CA ASP A 136 0.38 2.16 -15.97
C ASP A 136 -0.71 3.17 -15.61
N THR A 137 -0.40 4.46 -15.74
CA THR A 137 -1.30 5.59 -15.47
C THR A 137 -2.53 5.62 -16.37
N GLN A 138 -2.55 4.86 -17.45
CA GLN A 138 -3.73 4.68 -18.31
C GLN A 138 -4.46 3.35 -18.11
N PHE A 139 -3.93 2.45 -17.26
CA PHE A 139 -4.50 1.13 -17.00
C PHE A 139 -4.82 0.31 -18.26
N ASP A 140 -3.97 0.39 -19.29
CA ASP A 140 -4.15 -0.31 -20.55
C ASP A 140 -3.75 -1.79 -20.39
N ALA A 141 -4.77 -2.63 -20.33
CA ALA A 141 -4.61 -4.07 -20.11
C ALA A 141 -3.93 -4.80 -21.28
N ASP A 142 -3.89 -4.21 -22.47
CA ASP A 142 -3.24 -4.80 -23.64
C ASP A 142 -1.74 -4.43 -23.67
N ALA A 143 -1.39 -3.21 -23.28
CA ALA A 143 -0.01 -2.73 -23.27
C ALA A 143 0.86 -3.39 -22.19
N LYS A 144 0.30 -3.63 -20.99
CA LYS A 144 0.97 -4.29 -19.86
C LYS A 144 2.36 -3.71 -19.57
N LEU A 145 2.41 -2.41 -19.28
CA LEU A 145 3.66 -1.67 -19.16
C LEU A 145 4.32 -1.79 -17.77
N ALA A 146 3.55 -2.15 -16.75
CA ALA A 146 4.04 -2.21 -15.38
C ALA A 146 4.93 -3.43 -15.13
N GLN A 147 5.77 -3.32 -14.11
CA GLN A 147 6.76 -4.31 -13.72
C GLN A 147 6.90 -4.36 -12.20
N LEU A 148 7.42 -5.47 -11.73
CA LEU A 148 7.82 -5.71 -10.35
C LEU A 148 9.35 -5.65 -10.24
N TYR A 149 9.85 -5.01 -9.20
CA TYR A 149 11.27 -4.75 -8.97
C TYR A 149 11.70 -5.22 -7.59
N LEU A 150 12.97 -5.61 -7.48
CA LEU A 150 13.70 -5.82 -6.23
C LEU A 150 14.73 -4.70 -6.07
N TYR A 151 14.72 -4.03 -4.93
CA TYR A 151 15.80 -3.17 -4.46
C TYR A 151 16.57 -3.86 -3.32
N THR A 152 17.89 -3.83 -3.36
CA THR A 152 18.76 -4.33 -2.28
C THR A 152 19.56 -3.20 -1.65
N ALA A 153 19.46 -3.07 -0.32
CA ALA A 153 20.01 -1.92 0.42
C ALA A 153 21.53 -1.97 0.59
N ASP A 154 22.17 -3.14 0.44
CA ASP A 154 23.62 -3.28 0.62
C ASP A 154 24.44 -2.76 -0.57
N ASP A 155 23.83 -2.60 -1.75
CA ASP A 155 24.51 -2.17 -2.98
C ASP A 155 23.70 -1.20 -3.86
N ASP A 156 22.59 -0.69 -3.32
CA ASP A 156 21.66 0.23 -3.98
C ASP A 156 21.18 -0.21 -5.37
N GLN A 157 21.11 -1.52 -5.63
CA GLN A 157 20.72 -2.03 -6.94
C GLN A 157 19.22 -2.28 -7.05
N VAL A 158 18.67 -1.96 -8.22
CA VAL A 158 17.31 -2.32 -8.64
C VAL A 158 17.38 -3.39 -9.73
N THR A 159 16.56 -4.44 -9.62
CA THR A 159 16.45 -5.51 -10.62
C THR A 159 14.99 -5.78 -10.94
N VAL A 160 14.66 -5.94 -12.22
CA VAL A 160 13.33 -6.37 -12.66
C VAL A 160 13.12 -7.83 -12.25
N LEU A 161 12.07 -8.09 -11.48
CA LEU A 161 11.66 -9.45 -11.07
C LEU A 161 10.64 -10.05 -12.04
N VAL A 162 9.61 -9.26 -12.39
CA VAL A 162 8.48 -9.68 -13.22
C VAL A 162 8.12 -8.54 -14.17
N ASP A 163 7.89 -8.87 -15.45
CA ASP A 163 7.44 -7.91 -16.46
C ASP A 163 5.95 -8.12 -16.82
N LYS A 164 5.42 -7.23 -17.66
CA LYS A 164 4.09 -7.37 -18.29
C LYS A 164 2.92 -7.42 -17.32
N GLN A 165 2.95 -6.53 -16.33
CA GLN A 165 1.81 -6.24 -15.45
C GLN A 165 1.11 -4.97 -15.91
N VAL A 166 -0.05 -4.66 -15.33
CA VAL A 166 -0.76 -3.39 -15.58
C VAL A 166 -0.68 -2.48 -14.37
N CYS A 167 -0.92 -3.01 -13.17
CA CYS A 167 -0.87 -2.26 -11.92
C CYS A 167 -0.48 -3.19 -10.78
N SER A 168 0.82 -3.21 -10.45
CA SER A 168 1.30 -3.95 -9.29
C SER A 168 0.92 -3.22 -8.01
N ASN A 169 0.20 -3.93 -7.16
CA ASN A 169 -0.46 -3.45 -5.95
C ASN A 169 -0.08 -4.33 -4.76
N GLY A 170 -0.98 -4.58 -3.81
CA GLY A 170 -0.70 -5.24 -2.53
C GLY A 170 0.29 -6.39 -2.61
N LYS A 171 1.28 -6.37 -1.71
CA LYS A 171 2.34 -7.39 -1.62
C LYS A 171 2.47 -7.89 -0.19
N VAL A 172 2.63 -9.20 -0.02
CA VAL A 172 3.03 -9.78 1.26
C VAL A 172 4.04 -10.89 1.07
N PHE A 173 4.73 -11.25 2.14
CA PHE A 173 5.69 -12.34 2.16
C PHE A 173 5.25 -13.44 3.10
N ALA A 174 5.58 -14.68 2.75
CA ALA A 174 5.57 -15.81 3.68
C ALA A 174 6.78 -16.70 3.39
N SER A 175 7.05 -17.64 4.30
CA SER A 175 8.11 -18.63 4.10
C SER A 175 7.57 -20.03 4.35
N ASP A 176 8.02 -20.99 3.54
CA ASP A 176 7.80 -22.42 3.78
C ASP A 176 9.14 -23.18 3.77
N ALA A 177 9.09 -24.51 3.79
CA ALA A 177 10.30 -25.35 3.77
C ALA A 177 11.19 -25.16 2.52
N ASN A 178 10.64 -24.57 1.44
CA ASN A 178 11.35 -24.31 0.18
C ASN A 178 11.82 -22.85 0.06
N GLY A 179 11.65 -22.03 1.11
CA GLY A 179 12.15 -20.66 1.17
C GLY A 179 11.05 -19.60 1.08
N LEU A 180 11.47 -18.39 0.65
CA LEU A 180 10.65 -17.19 0.66
C LEU A 180 9.65 -17.18 -0.52
N ILE A 181 8.42 -16.78 -0.21
CA ILE A 181 7.32 -16.64 -1.15
C ILE A 181 6.88 -15.18 -1.14
N LEU A 182 6.83 -14.58 -2.32
CA LEU A 182 6.16 -13.31 -2.56
C LEU A 182 4.74 -13.58 -3.05
N PHE A 183 3.78 -12.88 -2.47
CA PHE A 183 2.42 -12.76 -2.99
C PHE A 183 2.26 -11.34 -3.54
N ASP A 184 1.78 -11.22 -4.77
CA ASP A 184 1.64 -9.94 -5.47
C ASP A 184 0.27 -9.85 -6.16
N ILE A 185 -0.27 -8.64 -6.23
CA ILE A 185 -1.51 -8.32 -6.93
C ILE A 185 -1.17 -7.55 -8.19
N ASP A 186 -1.55 -8.08 -9.36
CA ASP A 186 -1.73 -7.26 -10.57
C ASP A 186 -3.23 -6.97 -10.71
N THR A 187 -3.64 -5.76 -10.32
CA THR A 187 -5.04 -5.40 -10.03
C THR A 187 -6.05 -5.83 -11.11
N PRO A 188 -5.83 -5.59 -12.42
CA PRO A 188 -6.81 -5.97 -13.45
C PRO A 188 -6.98 -7.48 -13.61
N THR A 189 -6.00 -8.29 -13.19
CA THR A 189 -6.09 -9.76 -13.25
C THR A 189 -7.02 -10.34 -12.19
N ARG A 190 -7.33 -9.55 -11.14
CA ARG A 190 -8.14 -9.94 -9.98
C ARG A 190 -7.63 -11.20 -9.30
N LYS A 191 -6.32 -11.32 -9.18
CA LYS A 191 -5.64 -12.47 -8.57
C LYS A 191 -4.57 -12.02 -7.62
N VAL A 192 -4.35 -12.83 -6.59
CA VAL A 192 -3.09 -12.82 -5.83
C VAL A 192 -2.23 -13.94 -6.39
N VAL A 193 -1.12 -13.58 -7.03
CA VAL A 193 -0.17 -14.53 -7.62
C VAL A 193 0.99 -14.78 -6.67
N ARG A 194 1.60 -15.97 -6.76
CA ARG A 194 2.73 -16.39 -5.94
C ARG A 194 4.00 -16.47 -6.77
N TYR A 195 5.11 -16.06 -6.17
CA TYR A 195 6.44 -16.27 -6.70
C TYR A 195 7.38 -16.83 -5.62
N ARG A 196 8.26 -17.75 -6.00
CA ARG A 196 9.44 -18.11 -5.20
C ARG A 196 10.48 -17.01 -5.37
N LEU A 197 10.73 -16.27 -4.30
CA LEU A 197 11.66 -15.15 -4.30
C LEU A 197 13.03 -15.60 -3.79
N ASP A 198 14.03 -15.50 -4.66
CA ASP A 198 15.44 -15.61 -4.26
C ASP A 198 16.07 -14.21 -4.34
N VAL A 199 16.28 -13.60 -3.17
CA VAL A 199 16.84 -12.25 -3.05
C VAL A 199 18.30 -12.21 -3.51
N ALA A 200 19.08 -13.27 -3.23
CA ALA A 200 20.50 -13.33 -3.58
C ALA A 200 20.69 -13.51 -5.09
N ALA A 201 19.88 -14.38 -5.70
CA ALA A 201 19.86 -14.56 -7.16
C ALA A 201 19.08 -13.44 -7.88
N ARG A 202 18.32 -12.62 -7.14
CA ARG A 202 17.43 -11.56 -7.66
C ARG A 202 16.40 -12.06 -8.67
N THR A 203 15.74 -13.16 -8.33
CA THR A 203 14.73 -13.78 -9.19
C THR A 203 13.41 -14.04 -8.47
N ALA A 204 12.32 -13.94 -9.21
CA ALA A 204 10.98 -14.32 -8.77
C ALA A 204 10.44 -15.39 -9.73
N THR A 205 10.38 -16.65 -9.29
CA THR A 205 9.90 -17.75 -10.13
C THR A 205 8.41 -17.98 -9.92
N PRO A 206 7.55 -17.98 -10.95
CA PRO A 206 6.11 -18.21 -10.78
C PRO A 206 5.78 -19.49 -10.01
N ASP A 207 4.91 -19.39 -9.02
CA ASP A 207 4.52 -20.46 -8.07
C ASP A 207 2.98 -20.58 -7.95
N GLY A 208 2.26 -20.17 -9.00
CA GLY A 208 0.81 -20.32 -9.12
C GLY A 208 -0.01 -19.13 -8.61
N VAL A 209 -1.31 -19.37 -8.44
CA VAL A 209 -2.30 -18.38 -7.97
C VAL A 209 -2.71 -18.76 -6.55
N ALA A 210 -2.54 -17.85 -5.59
CA ALA A 210 -3.01 -18.05 -4.22
C ALA A 210 -4.51 -17.81 -4.09
N LEU A 211 -5.00 -16.70 -4.67
CA LEU A 211 -6.39 -16.28 -4.58
C LEU A 211 -6.91 -15.92 -5.98
N ASP A 212 -8.07 -16.46 -6.34
CA ASP A 212 -8.87 -15.99 -7.48
C ASP A 212 -10.00 -15.09 -6.93
N LEU A 213 -9.91 -13.80 -7.22
CA LEU A 213 -10.81 -12.77 -6.71
C LEU A 213 -11.78 -12.27 -7.78
N ALA A 214 -11.95 -12.99 -8.90
CA ALA A 214 -12.82 -12.58 -10.00
C ALA A 214 -14.28 -12.32 -9.56
N ASN A 215 -14.75 -13.07 -8.56
CA ASN A 215 -16.11 -12.97 -8.01
C ASN A 215 -16.28 -11.87 -6.94
N GLN A 216 -15.20 -11.15 -6.59
CA GLN A 216 -15.29 -10.02 -5.67
C GLN A 216 -15.75 -8.75 -6.39
N VAL A 217 -16.51 -7.92 -5.69
CA VAL A 217 -16.92 -6.59 -6.17
C VAL A 217 -15.76 -5.62 -6.01
N GLY A 218 -15.49 -4.83 -7.05
CA GLY A 218 -14.31 -3.96 -7.14
C GLY A 218 -13.07 -4.70 -7.65
N PHE A 219 -11.92 -4.07 -7.49
CA PHE A 219 -10.62 -4.59 -7.88
C PHE A 219 -9.71 -4.71 -6.65
N PRO A 220 -8.92 -5.80 -6.52
CA PRO A 220 -7.99 -5.93 -5.40
C PRO A 220 -6.89 -4.88 -5.51
N ASP A 221 -6.63 -4.21 -4.39
CA ASP A 221 -5.70 -3.09 -4.31
C ASP A 221 -4.56 -3.43 -3.33
N GLY A 222 -4.35 -2.67 -2.25
CA GLY A 222 -3.42 -3.00 -1.18
C GLY A 222 -3.78 -4.29 -0.43
N MET A 223 -2.75 -4.94 0.14
CA MET A 223 -2.86 -6.20 0.87
C MET A 223 -1.94 -6.18 2.09
N CYS A 224 -2.38 -6.72 3.22
CA CYS A 224 -1.55 -6.85 4.41
C CYS A 224 -1.57 -8.26 5.01
N ASP A 225 -0.42 -8.67 5.55
CA ASP A 225 -0.25 -9.96 6.22
C ASP A 225 -0.87 -9.91 7.63
N CYS A 226 -1.57 -10.99 8.00
CA CYS A 226 -2.13 -11.17 9.32
C CYS A 226 -1.24 -11.98 10.26
N GLY A 227 -0.16 -12.60 9.75
CA GLY A 227 0.79 -13.39 10.54
C GLY A 227 0.34 -14.83 10.84
N ASP A 228 -0.78 -15.27 10.28
CA ASP A 228 -1.34 -16.62 10.50
C ASP A 228 -1.72 -17.34 9.20
N GLY A 229 -1.03 -17.00 8.10
CA GLY A 229 -1.28 -17.58 6.77
C GLY A 229 -2.55 -17.03 6.10
N THR A 230 -3.04 -15.90 6.60
CA THR A 230 -4.16 -15.16 6.01
C THR A 230 -3.75 -13.74 5.68
N VAL A 231 -4.45 -13.13 4.74
CA VAL A 231 -4.19 -11.76 4.27
C VAL A 231 -5.48 -10.96 4.25
N ILE A 232 -5.41 -9.66 4.50
CA ILE A 232 -6.52 -8.73 4.25
C ILE A 232 -6.23 -8.05 2.92
N VAL A 233 -7.21 -8.09 2.01
CA VAL A 233 -7.15 -7.41 0.71
C VAL A 233 -8.19 -6.29 0.69
N ALA A 234 -7.76 -5.08 0.38
CA ALA A 234 -8.65 -3.95 0.11
C ALA A 234 -9.23 -4.04 -1.31
N PHE A 235 -10.47 -3.54 -1.49
CA PHE A 235 -11.11 -3.51 -2.80
C PHE A 235 -11.47 -2.08 -3.21
N PHE A 236 -10.86 -1.65 -4.30
CA PHE A 236 -11.20 -0.41 -4.98
C PHE A 236 -12.43 -0.64 -5.86
N ASN A 237 -13.59 -0.09 -5.46
CA ASN A 237 -14.80 -0.16 -6.27
C ASN A 237 -15.05 1.17 -7.02
N PRO A 238 -14.82 1.23 -8.35
CA PRO A 238 -15.05 2.45 -9.12
C PRO A 238 -16.53 2.81 -9.19
N ASP A 239 -17.42 1.82 -9.07
CA ASP A 239 -18.87 1.98 -9.11
C ASP A 239 -19.44 2.45 -7.77
N PHE A 240 -20.66 3.02 -7.82
CA PHE A 240 -21.37 3.40 -6.61
C PHE A 240 -21.67 2.18 -5.73
N ALA A 241 -21.26 2.27 -4.46
CA ALA A 241 -21.73 1.43 -3.39
C ALA A 241 -21.83 2.27 -2.11
N GLU A 242 -22.81 1.95 -1.26
CA GLU A 242 -23.00 2.64 0.02
C GLU A 242 -21.82 2.44 0.98
N LYS A 243 -21.07 1.33 0.81
CA LYS A 243 -19.91 0.97 1.63
C LYS A 243 -18.82 0.36 0.77
N GLY A 244 -17.56 0.67 1.08
CA GLY A 244 -16.40 -0.07 0.57
C GLY A 244 -16.14 -1.32 1.39
N ARG A 245 -15.19 -2.14 0.95
CA ARG A 245 -14.90 -3.44 1.56
C ARG A 245 -13.40 -3.74 1.58
N ALA A 246 -12.96 -4.35 2.67
CA ALA A 246 -11.72 -5.12 2.75
C ALA A 246 -12.05 -6.50 3.31
N VAL A 247 -11.42 -7.55 2.81
CA VAL A 247 -11.77 -8.94 3.12
C VAL A 247 -10.51 -9.73 3.48
N ARG A 248 -10.60 -10.50 4.56
CA ARG A 248 -9.58 -11.44 4.98
C ARG A 248 -9.75 -12.77 4.28
N PHE A 249 -8.69 -13.28 3.68
CA PHE A 249 -8.67 -14.56 2.99
C PHE A 249 -7.62 -15.50 3.57
N SER A 250 -7.92 -16.80 3.58
CA SER A 250 -6.89 -17.83 3.78
C SER A 250 -6.06 -18.00 2.52
N LEU A 251 -4.74 -17.87 2.61
CA LEU A 251 -3.83 -18.16 1.49
C LEU A 251 -3.74 -19.65 1.17
N ALA A 252 -4.13 -20.52 2.10
CA ALA A 252 -4.10 -21.97 1.92
C ALA A 252 -5.35 -22.50 1.20
N THR A 253 -6.52 -21.93 1.46
CA THR A 253 -7.81 -22.45 0.95
C THR A 253 -8.51 -21.50 -0.03
N GLY A 254 -8.13 -20.22 -0.07
CA GLY A 254 -8.86 -19.20 -0.81
C GLY A 254 -10.17 -18.73 -0.16
N GLU A 255 -10.50 -19.25 1.03
CA GLU A 255 -11.75 -18.93 1.73
C GLU A 255 -11.74 -17.50 2.28
N ALA A 256 -12.86 -16.79 2.10
CA ALA A 256 -13.12 -15.49 2.72
C ALA A 256 -13.60 -15.68 4.17
N LEU A 257 -12.83 -15.15 5.13
CA LEU A 257 -12.98 -15.45 6.56
C LEU A 257 -13.71 -14.35 7.33
N GLU A 258 -13.38 -13.09 7.03
CA GLU A 258 -13.91 -11.89 7.71
C GLU A 258 -13.91 -10.71 6.74
N GLU A 259 -14.84 -9.77 6.92
CA GLU A 259 -14.85 -8.52 6.17
C GLU A 259 -14.96 -7.29 7.08
N TRP A 260 -14.45 -6.17 6.55
CA TRP A 260 -14.63 -4.84 7.09
C TRP A 260 -15.24 -3.94 6.04
N THR A 261 -16.17 -3.08 6.45
CA THR A 261 -16.85 -2.15 5.53
C THR A 261 -16.55 -0.70 5.88
N THR A 262 -16.43 0.17 4.88
CA THR A 262 -16.18 1.62 5.02
C THR A 262 -17.39 2.43 4.54
N PRO A 263 -18.31 2.83 5.44
CA PRO A 263 -19.53 3.54 5.05
C PRO A 263 -19.25 4.86 4.33
N GLY A 264 -19.95 5.09 3.22
CA GLY A 264 -19.79 6.30 2.40
C GLY A 264 -18.44 6.40 1.69
N SER A 265 -17.65 5.33 1.63
CA SER A 265 -16.36 5.30 0.93
C SER A 265 -16.14 3.94 0.23
N PRO A 266 -16.54 3.79 -1.04
CA PRO A 266 -16.50 2.51 -1.76
C PRO A 266 -15.11 2.10 -2.27
N ARG A 267 -14.14 3.01 -2.29
CA ARG A 267 -12.81 2.80 -2.90
C ARG A 267 -11.78 2.61 -1.81
N VAL A 268 -11.71 1.41 -1.26
CA VAL A 268 -10.72 1.08 -0.22
C VAL A 268 -9.41 0.76 -0.92
N THR A 269 -8.35 1.45 -0.53
CA THR A 269 -7.06 1.39 -1.21
C THR A 269 -6.09 0.44 -0.51
N CYS A 270 -5.80 0.63 0.79
CA CYS A 270 -4.82 -0.20 1.46
C CYS A 270 -5.16 -0.50 2.93
N PRO A 271 -5.02 -1.76 3.37
CA PRO A 271 -5.19 -2.17 4.77
C PRO A 271 -3.87 -2.16 5.55
N LEU A 272 -3.93 -1.80 6.83
CA LEU A 272 -2.81 -1.93 7.77
C LEU A 272 -3.31 -2.43 9.13
N LEU A 273 -2.75 -3.55 9.59
CA LEU A 273 -2.94 -3.98 10.98
C LEU A 273 -1.97 -3.24 11.90
N VAL A 274 -2.49 -2.67 12.98
CA VAL A 274 -1.70 -1.96 13.98
C VAL A 274 -2.01 -2.46 15.39
N LYS A 275 -0.97 -2.82 16.13
CA LYS A 275 -1.09 -3.13 17.56
C LYS A 275 -1.25 -1.84 18.35
N ARG A 276 -2.37 -1.70 19.08
CA ARG A 276 -2.62 -0.57 19.98
C ARG A 276 -2.83 -1.08 21.41
N PRO A 277 -2.76 -0.21 22.44
CA PRO A 277 -3.07 -0.60 23.81
C PRO A 277 -4.45 -1.27 23.99
N SER A 278 -5.42 -0.94 23.13
CA SER A 278 -6.77 -1.52 23.11
C SER A 278 -6.93 -2.76 22.20
N GLY A 279 -5.83 -3.40 21.82
CA GLY A 279 -5.77 -4.54 20.92
C GLY A 279 -5.38 -4.17 19.49
N VAL A 280 -5.37 -5.16 18.60
CA VAL A 280 -5.07 -4.98 17.18
C VAL A 280 -6.25 -4.28 16.49
N LYS A 281 -5.94 -3.21 15.75
CA LYS A 281 -6.90 -2.48 14.92
C LYS A 281 -6.53 -2.63 13.45
N LEU A 282 -7.54 -2.54 12.59
CA LEU A 282 -7.36 -2.42 11.15
C LEU A 282 -7.54 -0.96 10.76
N LEU A 283 -6.51 -0.36 10.18
CA LEU A 283 -6.58 0.92 9.48
C LEU A 283 -6.82 0.67 8.00
N LEU A 284 -7.61 1.53 7.37
CA LEU A 284 -7.90 1.46 5.94
C LEU A 284 -7.79 2.85 5.33
N THR A 285 -6.94 3.01 4.33
CA THR A 285 -7.01 4.17 3.43
C THR A 285 -8.14 3.97 2.43
N THR A 286 -8.72 5.07 1.98
CA THR A 286 -9.70 5.08 0.88
C THR A 286 -9.42 6.25 -0.03
N ALA A 287 -10.02 6.27 -1.23
CA ALA A 287 -9.75 7.29 -2.25
C ALA A 287 -11.03 7.93 -2.81
N SER A 288 -10.89 9.15 -3.33
CA SER A 288 -11.88 9.82 -4.18
C SER A 288 -11.46 9.90 -5.66
N GLU A 289 -10.27 9.42 -6.01
CA GLU A 289 -9.71 9.43 -7.38
C GLU A 289 -10.70 8.91 -8.41
N GLY A 290 -11.03 9.73 -9.42
CA GLY A 290 -11.93 9.35 -10.52
C GLY A 290 -13.40 9.23 -10.07
N MET A 291 -13.79 9.86 -8.95
CA MET A 291 -15.18 9.84 -8.47
C MET A 291 -15.98 10.96 -9.14
N PRO A 292 -17.04 10.64 -9.89
CA PRO A 292 -17.93 11.68 -10.42
C PRO A 292 -18.59 12.48 -9.29
N ALA A 293 -18.89 13.76 -9.54
CA ALA A 293 -19.41 14.68 -8.52
C ALA A 293 -20.73 14.20 -7.87
N ASP A 294 -21.60 13.54 -8.63
CA ASP A 294 -22.87 13.01 -8.13
C ASP A 294 -22.69 11.78 -7.22
N MET A 295 -21.66 10.97 -7.49
CA MET A 295 -21.23 9.88 -6.61
C MET A 295 -20.53 10.44 -5.36
N ARG A 296 -19.66 11.44 -5.51
CA ARG A 296 -18.98 12.11 -4.40
C ARG A 296 -19.98 12.67 -3.38
N ALA A 297 -21.09 13.25 -3.83
CA ALA A 297 -22.17 13.72 -2.97
C ALA A 297 -22.88 12.61 -2.16
N LYS A 298 -22.89 11.37 -2.67
CA LYS A 298 -23.47 10.19 -1.99
C LYS A 298 -22.45 9.42 -1.15
N CYS A 299 -21.16 9.69 -1.36
CA CYS A 299 -20.03 9.05 -0.68
C CYS A 299 -19.26 10.10 0.14
N PRO A 300 -19.83 10.63 1.24
CA PRO A 300 -19.25 11.76 1.98
C PRO A 300 -17.89 11.43 2.59
N ASN A 301 -17.62 10.15 2.88
CA ASN A 301 -16.38 9.70 3.50
C ASN A 301 -15.34 9.18 2.48
N ALA A 302 -15.60 9.33 1.17
CA ALA A 302 -14.61 9.00 0.14
C ALA A 302 -13.31 9.76 0.40
N GLY A 303 -12.19 9.03 0.39
CA GLY A 303 -10.87 9.58 0.67
C GLY A 303 -10.49 9.69 2.14
N CYS A 304 -11.39 9.43 3.09
CA CYS A 304 -11.04 9.40 4.51
C CYS A 304 -10.22 8.15 4.86
N LEU A 305 -9.52 8.19 6.00
CA LEU A 305 -8.97 6.99 6.62
C LEU A 305 -9.96 6.43 7.65
N PHE A 306 -10.06 5.11 7.72
CA PHE A 306 -10.94 4.40 8.63
C PHE A 306 -10.16 3.56 9.62
N ILE A 307 -10.78 3.28 10.77
CA ILE A 307 -10.28 2.33 11.77
C ILE A 307 -11.39 1.36 12.19
N ALA A 308 -11.05 0.09 12.35
CA ALA A 308 -11.97 -0.94 12.80
C ALA A 308 -11.38 -1.83 13.90
N ASP A 309 -12.27 -2.42 14.69
CA ASP A 309 -11.92 -3.47 15.62
C ASP A 309 -11.64 -4.78 14.88
N THR A 310 -10.74 -5.58 15.45
CA THR A 310 -10.41 -6.92 14.95
C THR A 310 -10.51 -7.94 16.08
N GLN A 311 -10.48 -9.23 15.73
CA GLN A 311 -10.34 -10.33 16.69
C GLN A 311 -8.89 -10.83 16.83
N PHE A 312 -7.94 -10.16 16.18
CA PHE A 312 -6.54 -10.54 16.28
C PHE A 312 -5.99 -10.28 17.69
N ALA A 313 -5.35 -11.30 18.26
CA ALA A 313 -4.62 -11.15 19.52
C ALA A 313 -3.30 -10.39 19.32
N ASP A 314 -2.67 -10.57 18.16
CA ASP A 314 -1.46 -9.88 17.74
C ASP A 314 -1.44 -9.70 16.21
N CYS A 315 -0.55 -8.84 15.72
CA CYS A 315 -0.28 -8.68 14.28
C CYS A 315 1.24 -8.74 14.04
N PRO A 316 1.68 -8.99 12.78
CA PRO A 316 3.10 -8.92 12.45
C PRO A 316 3.72 -7.61 12.90
N ALA A 317 4.95 -7.68 13.42
CA ALA A 317 5.72 -6.48 13.68
C ALA A 317 6.06 -5.81 12.33
N PRO A 318 5.96 -4.48 12.22
CA PRO A 318 6.34 -3.80 10.99
C PRO A 318 7.85 -3.98 10.76
N GLU A 319 8.20 -4.44 9.57
CA GLU A 319 9.58 -4.41 9.09
C GLU A 319 10.02 -2.96 8.89
N VAL A 320 11.33 -2.72 8.96
CA VAL A 320 11.94 -1.42 8.66
C VAL A 320 13.08 -1.62 7.68
N VAL A 321 13.27 -0.67 6.76
CA VAL A 321 14.37 -0.72 5.80
C VAL A 321 15.71 -0.50 6.51
N GLN A 322 16.63 -1.43 6.32
CA GLN A 322 17.97 -1.48 6.90
C GLN A 322 19.01 -0.99 5.88
N LEU A 323 19.04 0.33 5.66
CA LEU A 323 20.05 0.97 4.80
C LEU A 323 21.47 0.74 5.35
N SER A 324 22.46 0.69 4.46
CA SER A 324 23.88 0.49 4.80
C SER A 324 24.54 1.73 5.39
#